data_AF-A0A357KPR3-F1
#
_entry.id   AF-A0A357KPR3-F1
#
_cell.length_a   1.000
_cell.length_b   1.000
_cell.length_c   1.000
_cell.angle_alpha   90.00
_cell.angle_beta   90.00
_cell.angle_gamma   90.00
#
_symmetry.space_group_name_H-M   'P 1'
#
loop_
_entity.id
_entity.type
_entity.pdbx_description
1 polymer ?
#
loop_
_entity_poly.entity_id
_entity_poly.type
_entity_poly.pdbx_seq_one_letter_code
_entity_poly.pdbx_strand_id
1 'polypeptide(L)'
;VRNQYLEGLLKQLPELADSLGEASEINLSYKQGWSVSKTLEDEIHNNLERDRRLGFTYSGPHRADFETQYVGKDAAKFASRGQIKHVTLLLKLAQSK
;
A
#
# COMPACT_ATOMS: atom_id res chain seq x y z
N VAL A 1 11.11 -1.86 10.96
CA VAL A 1 9.93 -2.66 11.40
C VAL A 1 8.79 -2.64 10.38
N ARG A 2 7.99 -1.56 10.21
CA ARG A 2 6.85 -1.58 9.25
C ARG A 2 7.26 -1.85 7.80
N ASN A 3 8.24 -1.13 7.25
CA ASN A 3 8.67 -1.35 5.87
C ASN A 3 9.20 -2.78 5.65
N GLN A 4 10.00 -3.31 6.57
CA GLN A 4 10.47 -4.71 6.50
C GLN A 4 9.32 -5.73 6.53
N TYR A 5 8.30 -5.50 7.38
CA TYR A 5 7.10 -6.35 7.39
C TYR A 5 6.38 -6.27 6.04
N LEU A 6 6.20 -5.07 5.51
CA LEU A 6 5.52 -4.86 4.22
C LEU A 6 6.31 -5.45 3.06
N GLU A 7 7.63 -5.33 3.03
CA GLU A 7 8.49 -5.98 2.05
C GLU A 7 8.35 -7.50 2.12
N GLY A 8 8.36 -8.07 3.32
CA GLY A 8 8.16 -9.50 3.53
C GLY A 8 6.79 -9.98 3.06
N LEU A 9 5.74 -9.21 3.35
CA LEU A 9 4.37 -9.50 2.93
C LEU A 9 4.23 -9.41 1.40
N LEU A 10 4.68 -8.30 0.81
CA LEU A 10 4.58 -8.04 -0.64
C LEU A 10 5.37 -9.06 -1.46
N LYS A 11 6.51 -9.54 -0.95
CA LYS A 11 7.33 -10.56 -1.61
C LYS A 11 6.60 -11.90 -1.77
N GLN A 12 5.66 -12.22 -0.89
CA GLN A 12 4.91 -13.49 -0.90
C GLN A 12 3.66 -13.44 -1.79
N LEU A 13 3.17 -12.25 -2.13
CA LEU A 13 1.94 -12.10 -2.89
C LEU A 13 1.97 -12.74 -4.28
N PRO A 14 3.06 -12.65 -5.08
CA PRO A 14 3.08 -13.24 -6.42
C PRO A 14 2.91 -14.77 -6.41
N GLU A 15 3.62 -15.46 -5.51
CA GLU A 15 3.54 -16.92 -5.38
C GLU A 15 2.13 -17.38 -4.96
N LEU A 16 1.52 -16.67 -4.00
CA LEU A 16 0.15 -16.95 -3.57
C LEU A 16 -0.86 -16.63 -4.66
N ALA A 17 -0.61 -15.59 -5.46
CA ALA A 17 -1.49 -15.18 -6.53
C ALA A 17 -1.53 -16.21 -7.67
N ASP A 18 -0.37 -16.76 -8.03
CA ASP A 18 -0.26 -17.84 -9.02
C ASP A 18 -1.02 -19.10 -8.57
N SER A 19 -0.97 -19.43 -7.27
CA SER A 19 -1.68 -20.59 -6.72
C SER A 19 -3.22 -20.50 -6.81
N LEU A 20 -3.77 -19.29 -6.96
CA LEU A 20 -5.21 -19.01 -6.99
C LEU A 20 -5.78 -18.88 -8.41
N GLY A 21 -4.96 -19.02 -9.46
CA GLY A 21 -5.39 -19.17 -10.87
C GLY A 21 -5.94 -17.91 -11.57
N GLU A 22 -6.43 -16.90 -10.84
CA GLU A 22 -6.94 -15.62 -11.40
C GLU A 22 -6.33 -14.36 -10.76
N ALA A 23 -5.46 -14.51 -9.76
CA ALA A 23 -4.90 -13.39 -9.01
C ALA A 23 -3.58 -12.85 -9.57
N SER A 24 -3.01 -13.49 -10.60
CA SER A 24 -1.70 -13.17 -11.21
C SER A 24 -1.61 -11.77 -11.84
N GLU A 25 -2.73 -11.07 -12.01
CA GLU A 25 -2.77 -9.71 -12.57
C GLU A 25 -2.95 -8.61 -11.50
N ILE A 26 -2.95 -8.97 -10.21
CA ILE A 26 -3.06 -8.03 -9.09
C ILE A 26 -1.67 -7.60 -8.63
N ASN A 27 -1.38 -6.30 -8.78
CA ASN A 27 -0.20 -5.67 -8.18
C ASN A 27 -0.61 -4.86 -6.96
N LEU A 28 -0.02 -5.17 -5.80
CA LEU A 28 -0.15 -4.37 -4.59
C LEU A 28 1.14 -3.60 -4.35
N SER A 29 1.04 -2.29 -4.14
CA SER A 29 2.18 -1.47 -3.75
C SER A 29 1.86 -0.65 -2.52
N TYR A 30 2.87 -0.44 -1.67
CA TYR A 30 2.75 0.41 -0.51
C TYR A 30 3.19 1.82 -0.84
N LYS A 31 2.31 2.79 -0.58
CA LYS A 31 2.56 4.20 -0.75
C LYS A 31 2.71 4.86 0.62
N GLN A 32 3.93 5.23 0.98
CA GLN A 32 4.15 5.98 2.21
C GLN A 32 3.47 7.36 2.16
N GLY A 33 3.06 7.86 3.33
CA GLY A 33 2.34 9.14 3.48
C GLY A 33 3.21 10.39 3.45
N TRP A 34 4.44 10.27 2.92
CA TRP A 34 5.39 11.35 2.71
C TRP A 34 6.21 11.07 1.45
N SER A 35 6.96 12.07 0.96
CA SER A 35 7.73 11.93 -0.28
C SER A 35 8.76 10.80 -0.21
N VAL A 36 8.80 9.94 -1.23
CA VAL A 36 9.80 8.85 -1.36
C VAL A 36 11.22 9.40 -1.49
N SER A 37 11.37 10.65 -1.95
CA SER A 37 12.66 11.32 -2.10
C SER A 37 13.22 11.93 -0.81
N LYS A 38 12.47 11.87 0.30
CA LYS A 38 12.85 12.55 1.56
C LYS A 38 12.68 11.63 2.76
N THR A 39 13.46 11.90 3.81
CA THR A 39 13.22 11.27 5.10
C THR A 39 11.93 11.84 5.71
N LEU A 40 11.32 11.07 6.63
CA LEU A 40 10.16 11.55 7.37
C LEU A 40 10.51 12.80 8.20
N GLU A 41 11.71 12.84 8.78
CA GLU A 41 12.18 13.97 9.58
C GLU A 41 12.29 15.24 8.73
N ASP A 42 12.92 15.15 7.56
CA ASP A 42 13.02 16.29 6.62
C ASP A 42 11.65 16.77 6.19
N GLU A 43 10.72 15.86 5.90
CA GLU A 43 9.38 16.22 5.44
C GLU A 43 8.56 16.89 6.54
N ILE A 44 8.67 16.42 7.79
CA ILE A 44 8.02 17.06 8.94
C ILE A 44 8.61 18.46 9.19
N HIS A 45 9.94 18.59 9.17
CA HIS A 45 10.61 19.89 9.34
C HIS A 45 10.18 20.88 8.26
N ASN A 46 10.17 20.46 6.99
CA ASN A 46 9.78 21.30 5.86
C ASN A 46 8.30 21.72 5.90
N ASN A 47 7.42 20.89 6.47
CA ASN A 47 5.98 21.18 6.54
C ASN A 47 5.55 21.83 7.86
N LEU A 48 6.45 22.05 8.82
CA LEU A 48 6.10 22.51 10.17
C LEU A 48 5.21 23.76 10.19
N GLU A 49 5.56 24.78 9.41
CA GLU A 49 4.78 26.02 9.32
C GLU A 49 3.41 25.82 8.64
N ARG A 50 3.32 24.91 7.67
CA ARG A 50 2.05 24.54 7.04
C ARG A 50 1.17 23.79 8.04
N ASP A 51 1.73 22.81 8.73
CA ASP A 51 1.02 21.95 9.67
C ASP A 51 0.48 22.77 10.86
N ARG A 52 1.25 23.76 11.34
CA ARG A 52 0.77 24.74 12.34
C ARG A 52 -0.45 25.52 11.87
N ARG A 53 -0.49 25.96 10.61
CA ARG A 53 -1.63 26.69 10.04
C ARG A 53 -2.85 25.79 9.85
N LEU A 54 -2.63 24.51 9.51
CA LEU A 54 -3.69 23.53 9.30
C LEU A 54 -4.22 22.93 10.61
N GLY A 55 -3.43 22.97 11.69
CA GLY A 55 -3.77 22.41 12.99
C GLY A 55 -3.57 20.88 13.09
N PHE A 56 -2.93 20.26 12.11
CA PHE A 56 -2.64 18.82 12.10
C PHE A 56 -1.38 18.50 11.29
N THR A 57 -0.75 17.35 11.58
CA THR A 57 0.42 16.87 10.83
C THR A 57 0.03 16.33 9.47
N TYR A 58 0.50 16.99 8.40
CA TYR A 58 0.10 16.64 7.03
C TYR A 58 0.84 15.41 6.50
N SER A 59 2.08 15.16 6.92
CA SER A 59 2.92 14.09 6.37
C SER A 59 3.28 13.07 7.44
N GLY A 60 3.10 11.78 7.16
CA GLY A 60 3.47 10.73 8.11
C GLY A 60 2.87 9.35 7.83
N PRO A 61 3.18 8.35 8.67
CA PRO A 61 2.73 6.97 8.50
C PRO A 61 1.22 6.78 8.49
N HIS A 62 0.47 7.70 9.09
CA HIS A 62 -0.99 7.76 9.14
C HIS A 62 -1.64 8.08 7.80
N ARG A 63 -0.88 8.63 6.84
CA ARG A 63 -1.37 8.93 5.49
C ARG A 63 -0.83 7.99 4.43
N ALA A 64 -0.11 6.96 4.85
CA ALA A 64 0.28 5.92 3.93
C ALA A 64 -0.94 5.09 3.54
N ASP A 65 -0.89 4.54 2.33
CA ASP A 65 -1.96 3.75 1.76
C ASP A 65 -1.39 2.59 0.93
N PHE A 66 -2.27 1.67 0.51
CA PHE A 66 -1.94 0.65 -0.46
C PHE A 66 -2.60 0.96 -1.79
N GLU A 67 -1.81 0.97 -2.85
CA GLU A 67 -2.33 1.08 -4.21
C GLU A 67 -2.46 -0.33 -4.79
N THR A 68 -3.68 -0.64 -5.24
CA THR A 68 -4.02 -1.92 -5.87
C THR A 68 -4.23 -1.68 -7.36
N GLN A 69 -3.51 -2.41 -8.19
CA GLN A 69 -3.69 -2.39 -9.63
C GLN A 69 -4.11 -3.78 -10.11
N TYR A 70 -5.05 -3.81 -11.05
CA TYR A 70 -5.51 -5.00 -11.73
C TYR A 70 -5.34 -4.79 -13.24
N VAL A 71 -4.50 -5.59 -13.90
CA VAL A 71 -4.14 -5.42 -15.33
C VAL A 71 -3.64 -4.01 -15.66
N GLY A 72 -2.86 -3.41 -14.75
CA GLY A 72 -2.35 -2.05 -14.88
C GLY A 72 -3.39 -0.93 -14.72
N LYS A 73 -4.62 -1.25 -14.31
CA LYS A 73 -5.68 -0.28 -13.99
C LYS A 73 -5.89 -0.20 -12.48
N ASP A 74 -6.29 0.97 -12.00
CA ASP A 74 -6.67 1.20 -10.60
C ASP A 74 -7.79 0.24 -10.18
N ALA A 75 -7.47 -0.73 -9.33
CA ALA A 75 -8.42 -1.75 -8.91
C ALA A 75 -9.57 -1.15 -8.10
N ALA A 76 -9.35 -0.03 -7.39
CA ALA A 76 -10.42 0.64 -6.65
C ALA A 76 -11.52 1.19 -7.57
N LYS A 77 -11.20 1.45 -8.85
CA LYS A 77 -12.14 1.98 -9.85
C LYS A 77 -12.68 0.93 -10.80
N PHE A 78 -11.90 -0.10 -11.12
CA PHE A 78 -12.20 -1.03 -12.21
C PHE A 78 -12.39 -2.49 -11.78
N ALA A 79 -12.04 -2.86 -10.55
CA ALA A 79 -12.17 -4.23 -10.11
C ALA A 79 -13.63 -4.61 -9.83
N SER A 80 -14.01 -5.82 -10.26
CA SER A 80 -15.28 -6.42 -9.87
C SER A 80 -15.27 -6.77 -8.37
N ARG A 81 -16.47 -6.95 -7.79
CA ARG A 81 -16.60 -7.38 -6.39
C ARG A 81 -15.92 -8.74 -6.12
N GLY A 82 -15.86 -9.62 -7.13
CA GLY A 82 -15.15 -10.90 -7.03
C GLY A 82 -13.64 -10.71 -6.96
N GLN A 83 -13.08 -9.82 -7.75
CA GLN A 83 -11.65 -9.49 -7.72
C GLN A 83 -11.24 -8.85 -6.40
N ILE A 84 -12.04 -7.92 -5.85
CA ILE A 84 -11.78 -7.32 -4.53
C ILE A 84 -11.73 -8.39 -3.43
N LYS A 85 -12.63 -9.39 -3.48
CA LYS A 85 -12.62 -10.52 -2.54
C LYS A 85 -11.35 -11.37 -2.68
N HIS A 86 -10.89 -11.63 -3.90
CA HIS A 86 -9.64 -12.35 -4.14
C HIS A 86 -8.44 -11.59 -3.58
N VAL A 87 -8.33 -10.28 -3.82
CA VAL A 87 -7.27 -9.43 -3.23
C VAL A 87 -7.28 -9.54 -1.71
N THR A 88 -8.47 -9.46 -1.11
CA THR A 88 -8.63 -9.54 0.36
C THR A 88 -8.21 -10.91 0.89
N LEU A 89 -8.58 -11.99 0.20
CA LEU A 89 -8.18 -13.35 0.56
C LEU A 89 -6.66 -13.53 0.48
N LEU A 90 -6.06 -13.07 -0.63
CA LEU A 90 -4.62 -13.11 -0.85
C LEU A 90 -3.86 -12.41 0.28
N LEU A 91 -4.30 -11.21 0.65
CA LEU A 91 -3.71 -10.44 1.75
C LEU A 91 -3.79 -11.16 3.09
N LYS A 92 -4.94 -11.78 3.39
CA LYS A 92 -5.11 -12.56 4.63
C LYS A 92 -4.23 -13.81 4.65
N LEU A 93 -4.10 -14.49 3.51
CA LEU A 93 -3.22 -15.67 3.39
C LEU A 93 -1.75 -15.29 3.55
N ALA A 94 -1.31 -14.20 2.92
CA ALA A 94 0.05 -13.70 3.05
C ALA A 94 0.38 -13.26 4.48
N GLN A 95 -0.59 -12.73 5.22
CA GLN A 95 -0.42 -12.36 6.62
C GLN A 95 -0.44 -13.56 7.58
N SER A 96 -1.11 -14.66 7.20
CA SER A 96 -1.26 -15.87 8.00
C SER A 96 -0.08 -16.85 7.87
N LYS A 97 0.77 -16.66 6.86
CA LYS A 97 2.03 -17.40 6.68
C LYS A 97 3.11 -16.81 7.59
#